data_AF-A0A942BS94-F1
#
_entry.id   AF-A0A942BS94-F1
#
_cell.length_a   1.000
_cell.length_b   1.000
_cell.length_c   1.000
_cell.angle_alpha   90.00
_cell.angle_beta   90.00
_cell.angle_gamma   90.00
#
_symmetry.space_group_name_H-M   'P 1'
#
loop_
_entity.id
_entity.type
_entity.pdbx_description
1 polymer ?
#
loop_
_entity_poly.entity_id
_entity_poly.type
_entity_poly.pdbx_seq_one_letter_code
_entity_poly.pdbx_strand_id
1 'polypeptide(L)'
;MSETEKPEIPSLLRGKKAVQAAWKPLLLQWLVPGLGYWKLGFKGRAKAIFAVWAVFLICGALQLQFGAVDGIKGGIYVLTPGSWLQSLSALATAGIGPLYGAFAWAFGGGGTEPIRNLTQEYGASYVMVAGLLNWLCCFDLFDRATGRWHWRLPKDERIELGMEQPESEEA
;
A
#
# COMPACT_ATOMS: atom_id res chain seq x y z
N MET A 1 28.03 -5.42 -32.26
CA MET A 1 28.09 -5.06 -30.83
C MET A 1 27.52 -3.67 -30.69
N SER A 2 26.21 -3.56 -30.43
CA SER A 2 25.63 -2.28 -30.03
C SER A 2 26.13 -1.98 -28.63
N GLU A 3 26.82 -0.87 -28.48
CA GLU A 3 27.20 -0.29 -27.19
C GLU A 3 25.91 -0.13 -26.38
N THR A 4 25.64 -1.07 -25.48
CA THR A 4 24.45 -1.05 -24.64
C THR A 4 24.63 0.10 -23.67
N GLU A 5 23.97 1.21 -23.97
CA GLU A 5 23.86 2.38 -23.12
C GLU A 5 23.53 1.91 -21.69
N LYS A 6 24.51 2.02 -20.81
CA LYS A 6 24.43 1.55 -19.43
C LYS A 6 23.30 2.32 -18.75
N PRO A 7 22.27 1.67 -18.20
CA PRO A 7 21.13 2.40 -17.65
C PRO A 7 21.62 3.35 -16.55
N GLU A 8 21.25 4.63 -16.62
CA GLU A 8 21.54 5.59 -15.54
C GLU A 8 20.83 5.15 -14.26
N ILE A 9 21.60 4.64 -13.31
CA ILE A 9 21.06 4.16 -12.02
C ILE A 9 20.86 5.37 -11.10
N PRO A 10 19.65 5.60 -10.56
CA PRO A 10 19.42 6.68 -9.62
C PRO A 10 20.28 6.47 -8.36
N SER A 11 21.03 7.50 -7.98
CA SER A 11 21.91 7.47 -6.81
C SER A 11 21.14 7.16 -5.52
N LEU A 12 21.77 6.38 -4.62
CA LEU A 12 21.19 6.02 -3.33
C LEU A 12 20.96 7.28 -2.48
N LEU A 13 19.70 7.65 -2.28
CA LEU A 13 19.37 8.81 -1.47
C LEU A 13 19.34 8.40 0.01
N ARG A 14 20.00 9.21 0.86
CA ARG A 14 19.98 9.07 2.32
C ARG A 14 19.50 10.35 3.01
N GLY A 15 18.98 10.18 4.24
CA GLY A 15 18.55 11.28 5.10
C GLY A 15 17.49 12.18 4.44
N LYS A 16 17.71 13.50 4.50
CA LYS A 16 16.76 14.51 4.02
C LYS A 16 16.45 14.38 2.52
N LYS A 17 17.44 14.03 1.68
CA LYS A 17 17.24 13.87 0.23
C LYS A 17 16.29 12.71 -0.10
N ALA A 18 16.37 11.63 0.67
CA ALA A 18 15.48 10.47 0.54
C ALA A 18 14.02 10.86 0.81
N VAL A 19 13.79 11.59 1.91
CA VAL A 19 12.45 12.08 2.27
C VAL A 19 11.93 13.05 1.20
N GLN A 20 12.78 13.96 0.71
CA GLN A 20 12.41 14.93 -0.35
C GLN A 20 12.01 14.26 -1.66
N ALA A 21 12.66 13.17 -2.06
CA ALA A 21 12.29 12.40 -3.24
C ALA A 21 11.00 11.61 -3.03
N ALA A 22 10.81 11.03 -1.84
CA ALA A 22 9.74 10.06 -1.59
C ALA A 22 8.41 10.70 -1.12
N TRP A 23 8.39 11.87 -0.48
CA TRP A 23 7.14 12.36 0.14
C TRP A 23 6.02 12.60 -0.86
N LYS A 24 6.30 13.15 -2.04
CA LYS A 24 5.28 13.38 -3.08
C LYS A 24 4.68 12.07 -3.61
N PRO A 25 5.49 11.09 -4.09
CA PRO A 25 4.93 9.82 -4.56
C PRO A 25 4.20 9.06 -3.44
N LEU A 26 4.70 9.11 -2.20
CA LEU A 26 4.03 8.50 -1.04
C LEU A 26 2.66 9.13 -0.75
N LEU A 27 2.59 10.46 -0.73
CA LEU A 27 1.33 11.16 -0.47
C LEU A 27 0.31 10.86 -1.56
N LEU A 28 0.73 10.82 -2.83
CA LEU A 28 -0.15 10.43 -3.93
C LEU A 28 -0.61 8.97 -3.82
N GLN A 29 0.27 8.05 -3.42
CA GLN A 29 -0.06 6.65 -3.22
C GLN A 29 -1.06 6.46 -2.07
N TRP A 30 -0.87 7.17 -0.96
CA TRP A 30 -1.79 7.11 0.17
C TRP A 30 -3.15 7.71 -0.18
N LEU A 31 -3.19 8.83 -0.93
CA LEU A 31 -4.44 9.46 -1.37
C LEU A 31 -5.24 8.57 -2.32
N VAL A 32 -4.59 8.06 -3.37
CA VAL A 32 -5.21 7.16 -4.36
C VAL A 32 -4.21 6.06 -4.71
N PRO A 33 -4.48 4.82 -4.30
CA PRO A 33 -3.55 3.72 -4.53
C PRO A 33 -3.23 3.55 -6.02
N GLY A 34 -1.94 3.57 -6.35
CA GLY A 34 -1.44 3.48 -7.72
C GLY A 34 -0.90 4.80 -8.29
N LEU A 35 -1.36 5.97 -7.81
CA LEU A 35 -0.87 7.26 -8.34
C LEU A 35 0.62 7.50 -8.06
N GLY A 36 1.12 7.01 -6.93
CA GLY A 36 2.54 7.09 -6.59
C GLY A 36 3.42 6.35 -7.61
N TYR A 37 3.00 5.15 -8.00
CA TYR A 37 3.68 4.36 -9.04
C TYR A 37 3.57 5.01 -10.41
N TRP A 38 2.41 5.60 -10.73
CA TRP A 38 2.23 6.30 -11.98
C TRP A 38 3.21 7.47 -12.13
N LYS A 39 3.42 8.22 -11.04
CA LYS A 39 4.37 9.35 -11.01
C LYS A 39 5.81 8.92 -11.28
N LEU A 40 6.22 7.74 -10.79
CA LEU A 40 7.55 7.19 -11.06
C LEU A 40 7.65 6.47 -12.42
N GLY A 41 6.59 6.49 -13.25
CA GLY A 41 6.56 5.88 -14.57
C GLY A 41 6.13 4.41 -14.61
N PHE A 42 5.86 3.78 -13.47
CA PHE A 42 5.46 2.37 -13.38
C PHE A 42 3.96 2.16 -13.63
N LYS A 43 3.49 2.50 -14.84
CA LYS A 43 2.06 2.50 -15.21
C LYS A 43 1.37 1.14 -15.07
N GLY A 44 2.07 0.04 -15.37
CA GLY A 44 1.50 -1.31 -15.22
C GLY A 44 1.20 -1.66 -13.76
N ARG A 45 2.17 -1.43 -12.87
CA ARG A 45 2.00 -1.62 -11.41
C ARG A 45 0.91 -0.70 -10.85
N ALA A 46 0.87 0.56 -11.29
CA ALA A 46 -0.16 1.51 -10.88
C ALA A 46 -1.58 1.00 -11.15
N LYS A 47 -1.84 0.50 -12.37
CA LYS A 47 -3.15 -0.07 -12.75
C LYS A 47 -3.50 -1.30 -11.92
N ALA A 48 -2.55 -2.22 -11.75
CA ALA A 48 -2.78 -3.46 -10.99
C ALA A 48 -3.10 -3.17 -9.52
N ILE A 49 -2.34 -2.28 -8.87
CA ILE A 49 -2.55 -1.91 -7.47
C ILE A 49 -3.89 -1.23 -7.29
N PHE A 50 -4.24 -0.28 -8.16
CA PHE A 50 -5.55 0.38 -8.12
C PHE A 50 -6.69 -0.62 -8.31
N ALA A 51 -6.57 -1.54 -9.27
CA ALA A 51 -7.60 -2.55 -9.55
C ALA A 51 -7.82 -3.47 -8.35
N VAL A 52 -6.75 -4.03 -7.78
CA VAL A 52 -6.84 -4.93 -6.61
C VAL A 52 -7.46 -4.18 -5.42
N TRP A 53 -6.97 -2.97 -5.13
CA TRP A 53 -7.50 -2.15 -4.06
C TRP A 53 -8.99 -1.83 -4.25
N ALA A 54 -9.40 -1.47 -5.48
CA ALA A 54 -10.79 -1.18 -5.80
C ALA A 54 -11.69 -2.40 -5.64
N VAL A 55 -11.24 -3.59 -6.06
CA VAL A 55 -11.98 -4.85 -5.87
C VAL A 55 -12.22 -5.11 -4.38
N PHE A 56 -11.18 -4.99 -3.54
CA PHE A 56 -11.33 -5.17 -2.09
C PHE A 56 -12.28 -4.16 -1.47
N LEU A 57 -12.22 -2.88 -1.88
CA LEU A 57 -13.15 -1.86 -1.39
C LEU A 57 -14.59 -2.11 -1.83
N ILE A 58 -14.81 -2.52 -3.07
CA ILE A 58 -16.15 -2.84 -3.59
C ILE A 58 -16.71 -4.05 -2.84
N CYS A 59 -15.95 -5.14 -2.72
CA CYS A 59 -16.36 -6.32 -1.96
C CYS A 59 -16.65 -5.97 -0.49
N GLY A 60 -15.77 -5.18 0.14
CA GLY A 60 -15.95 -4.72 1.51
C GLY A 60 -17.22 -3.89 1.68
N ALA A 61 -17.43 -2.87 0.83
CA ALA A 61 -18.61 -2.02 0.88
C ALA A 61 -19.90 -2.81 0.65
N LEU A 62 -19.92 -3.73 -0.32
CA LEU A 62 -21.09 -4.57 -0.59
C LEU A 62 -21.42 -5.49 0.59
N GLN A 63 -20.41 -6.10 1.22
CA GLN A 63 -20.65 -6.95 2.40
C GLN A 63 -21.05 -6.15 3.65
N LEU A 64 -20.47 -4.98 3.87
CA LEU A 64 -20.88 -4.11 4.98
C LEU A 64 -22.31 -3.58 4.80
N GLN A 65 -22.72 -3.32 3.56
CA GLN A 65 -24.04 -2.77 3.24
C GLN A 65 -25.15 -3.84 3.12
N PHE A 66 -24.86 -5.00 2.54
CA PHE A 66 -25.85 -6.04 2.19
C PHE A 66 -25.58 -7.40 2.82
N GLY A 67 -24.42 -7.61 3.44
CA GLY A 67 -24.08 -8.88 4.07
C GLY A 67 -24.82 -9.14 5.38
N ALA A 68 -25.53 -8.15 5.91
CA ALA A 68 -26.24 -8.26 7.15
C ALA A 68 -27.61 -8.94 7.01
N VAL A 69 -27.89 -9.84 7.93
CA VAL A 69 -29.24 -10.35 8.17
C VAL A 69 -30.01 -9.25 8.93
N ASP A 70 -31.27 -9.02 8.60
CA ASP A 70 -32.17 -8.03 9.24
C ASP A 70 -31.83 -6.54 9.03
N GLY A 71 -30.98 -6.22 8.05
CA GLY A 71 -30.75 -4.84 7.60
C GLY A 71 -29.80 -3.99 8.46
N ILE A 72 -29.09 -4.61 9.41
CA ILE A 72 -28.15 -3.93 10.30
C ILE A 72 -26.76 -3.83 9.64
N LYS A 73 -26.29 -2.62 9.32
CA LYS A 73 -25.00 -2.46 8.64
C LYS A 73 -23.83 -3.07 9.42
N GLY A 74 -22.91 -3.71 8.69
CA GLY A 74 -21.65 -4.18 9.24
C GLY A 74 -20.74 -3.02 9.66
N GLY A 75 -19.94 -3.26 10.70
CA GLY A 75 -19.02 -2.26 11.24
C GLY A 75 -17.60 -2.33 10.69
N ILE A 76 -16.87 -1.21 10.73
CA ILE A 76 -15.40 -1.19 10.59
C ILE A 76 -14.74 -0.75 11.88
N TYR A 77 -13.44 -1.02 12.01
CA TYR A 77 -12.67 -0.52 13.14
C TYR A 77 -12.42 0.98 13.04
N VAL A 78 -12.80 1.69 14.10
CA VAL A 78 -12.50 3.11 14.31
C VAL A 78 -11.54 3.29 15.48
N LEU A 79 -10.85 4.43 15.55
CA LEU A 79 -9.95 4.73 16.65
C LEU A 79 -10.77 4.87 17.95
N THR A 80 -10.50 3.96 18.89
CA THR A 80 -11.24 3.88 20.17
C THR A 80 -10.27 4.09 21.33
N PRO A 81 -10.42 5.18 22.12
CA PRO A 81 -9.60 5.41 23.31
C PRO A 81 -9.66 4.21 24.27
N GLY A 82 -8.50 3.79 24.78
CA GLY A 82 -8.40 2.66 25.71
C GLY A 82 -8.41 1.26 25.07
N SER A 83 -8.67 1.14 23.76
CA SER A 83 -8.62 -0.14 23.04
C SER A 83 -7.52 -0.13 21.98
N TRP A 84 -6.33 -0.59 22.37
CA TRP A 84 -5.14 -0.55 21.50
C TRP A 84 -5.31 -1.40 20.24
N LEU A 85 -5.88 -2.61 20.37
CA LEU A 85 -6.02 -3.56 19.27
C LEU A 85 -7.02 -3.07 18.22
N GLN A 86 -8.14 -2.47 18.66
CA GLN A 86 -9.08 -1.82 17.74
C GLN A 86 -8.44 -0.62 17.05
N SER A 87 -7.65 0.16 17.79
CA SER A 87 -6.94 1.33 17.23
C SER A 87 -5.90 0.93 16.18
N LEU A 88 -5.20 -0.21 16.36
CA LEU A 88 -4.33 -0.76 15.32
C LEU A 88 -5.10 -1.21 14.08
N SER A 89 -6.27 -1.82 14.27
CA SER A 89 -7.11 -2.25 13.15
C SER A 89 -7.67 -1.04 12.38
N ALA A 90 -7.99 0.04 13.09
CA ALA A 90 -8.36 1.33 12.51
C ALA A 90 -7.18 1.96 11.75
N LEU A 91 -5.96 1.88 12.27
CA LEU A 91 -4.74 2.36 11.58
C LEU A 91 -4.44 1.54 10.31
N ALA A 92 -4.64 0.22 10.36
CA ALA A 92 -4.55 -0.65 9.19
C ALA A 92 -5.56 -0.22 8.12
N THR A 93 -6.81 -0.01 8.51
CA THR A 93 -7.89 0.45 7.64
C THR A 93 -7.64 1.86 7.10
N ALA A 94 -7.03 2.76 7.88
CA ALA A 94 -6.65 4.11 7.44
C ALA A 94 -5.65 4.13 6.27
N GLY A 95 -5.06 2.98 5.94
CA GLY A 95 -4.25 2.80 4.73
C GLY A 95 -5.04 2.96 3.43
N ILE A 96 -6.38 2.85 3.44
CA ILE A 96 -7.19 3.12 2.23
C ILE A 96 -7.23 4.60 1.85
N GLY A 97 -6.56 5.46 2.62
CA GLY A 97 -6.47 6.89 2.37
C GLY A 97 -7.68 7.66 2.90
N PRO A 98 -8.00 8.81 2.28
CA PRO A 98 -9.14 9.64 2.68
C PRO A 98 -10.49 8.91 2.70
N LEU A 99 -10.62 7.82 1.94
CA LEU A 99 -11.82 6.98 1.96
C LEU A 99 -12.09 6.38 3.34
N TYR A 100 -11.08 6.24 4.21
CA TYR A 100 -11.29 5.82 5.59
C TYR A 100 -12.29 6.73 6.32
N GLY A 101 -12.26 8.04 6.08
CA GLY A 101 -13.24 8.96 6.68
C GLY A 101 -14.67 8.68 6.20
N ALA A 102 -14.84 8.42 4.90
CA ALA A 102 -16.15 8.06 4.33
C ALA A 102 -16.66 6.71 4.87
N PHE A 103 -15.78 5.72 4.96
CA PHE A 103 -16.10 4.40 5.53
C PHE A 103 -16.40 4.49 7.03
N ALA A 104 -15.63 5.25 7.81
CA ALA A 104 -15.85 5.44 9.24
C ALA A 104 -17.17 6.18 9.51
N TRP A 105 -17.52 7.16 8.68
CA TRP A 105 -18.81 7.83 8.76
C TRP A 105 -19.98 6.90 8.41
N ALA A 106 -19.84 6.10 7.35
CA ALA A 106 -20.90 5.21 6.87
C ALA A 106 -21.09 3.93 7.70
N PHE A 107 -20.01 3.41 8.30
CA PHE A 107 -19.95 2.09 8.92
C PHE A 107 -19.31 2.05 10.33
N GLY A 108 -18.88 3.19 10.89
CA GLY A 108 -18.21 3.25 12.20
C GLY A 108 -19.05 3.79 13.36
N GLY A 109 -20.31 4.16 13.14
CA GLY A 109 -21.20 4.73 14.16
C GLY A 109 -21.94 3.66 14.98
N GLY A 110 -22.50 4.03 16.14
CA GLY A 110 -23.18 3.09 17.06
C GLY A 110 -24.45 2.40 16.52
N GLY A 111 -24.85 2.67 15.28
CA GLY A 111 -25.89 1.94 14.55
C GLY A 111 -25.34 0.80 13.67
N THR A 112 -24.03 0.57 13.67
CA THR A 112 -23.43 -0.62 13.08
C THR A 112 -23.24 -1.70 14.13
N GLU A 113 -23.41 -2.94 13.70
CA GLU A 113 -23.25 -4.07 14.59
C GLU A 113 -21.78 -4.26 14.97
N PRO A 114 -21.48 -4.68 16.21
CA PRO A 114 -20.17 -5.18 16.55
C PRO A 114 -19.80 -6.32 15.59
N ILE A 115 -18.56 -6.31 15.10
CA ILE A 115 -18.00 -7.31 14.18
C ILE A 115 -18.11 -8.71 14.82
N ARG A 116 -19.23 -9.39 14.57
CA ARG A 116 -19.62 -10.67 15.23
C ARG A 116 -20.36 -11.64 14.32
N ASN A 117 -20.95 -11.15 13.22
CA ASN A 117 -21.61 -12.00 12.22
C ASN A 117 -20.66 -12.31 11.06
N LEU A 118 -20.68 -13.57 10.60
CA LEU A 118 -19.70 -14.14 9.65
C LEU A 118 -19.51 -13.28 8.38
N THR A 119 -20.58 -12.77 7.79
CA THR A 119 -20.54 -11.97 6.55
C THR A 119 -20.02 -10.54 6.76
N GLN A 120 -20.24 -9.97 7.94
CA GLN A 120 -19.78 -8.61 8.28
C GLN A 120 -18.28 -8.60 8.63
N GLU A 121 -17.77 -9.69 9.24
CA GLU A 121 -16.35 -9.89 9.51
C GLU A 121 -15.51 -9.86 8.22
N TYR A 122 -16.01 -10.48 7.15
CA TYR A 122 -15.37 -10.42 5.84
C TYR A 122 -15.35 -9.00 5.25
N GLY A 123 -16.44 -8.23 5.43
CA GLY A 123 -16.53 -6.86 4.94
C GLY A 123 -15.47 -5.96 5.56
N ALA A 124 -15.36 -5.96 6.89
CA ALA A 124 -14.33 -5.22 7.61
C ALA A 124 -12.91 -5.71 7.23
N SER A 125 -12.73 -7.02 7.07
CA SER A 125 -11.45 -7.61 6.69
C SER A 125 -11.01 -7.19 5.29
N TYR A 126 -11.92 -7.12 4.30
CA TYR A 126 -11.57 -6.66 2.96
C TYR A 126 -11.10 -5.21 2.94
N VAL A 127 -11.77 -4.32 3.67
CA VAL A 127 -11.36 -2.92 3.77
C VAL A 127 -10.00 -2.80 4.49
N MET A 128 -9.79 -3.58 5.55
CA MET A 128 -8.52 -3.62 6.26
C MET A 128 -7.38 -4.15 5.37
N VAL A 129 -7.60 -5.22 4.60
CA VAL A 129 -6.65 -5.76 3.63
C VAL A 129 -6.31 -4.72 2.55
N ALA A 130 -7.32 -4.02 2.02
CA ALA A 130 -7.09 -2.92 1.08
C ALA A 130 -6.16 -1.83 1.67
N GLY A 131 -6.36 -1.50 2.95
CA GLY A 131 -5.55 -0.52 3.66
C GLY A 131 -4.11 -0.99 3.90
N LEU A 132 -3.94 -2.22 4.39
CA LEU A 132 -2.62 -2.83 4.60
C LEU A 132 -1.84 -2.98 3.30
N LEU A 133 -2.50 -3.40 2.21
CA LEU A 133 -1.88 -3.48 0.89
C LEU A 133 -1.38 -2.11 0.44
N ASN A 134 -2.14 -1.04 0.68
CA ASN A 134 -1.68 0.31 0.34
C ASN A 134 -0.51 0.77 1.21
N TRP A 135 -0.49 0.42 2.51
CA TRP A 135 0.66 0.69 3.37
C TRP A 135 1.94 -0.02 2.88
N LEU A 136 1.83 -1.29 2.50
CA LEU A 136 2.95 -2.03 1.91
C LEU A 136 3.42 -1.41 0.59
N CYS A 137 2.48 -0.96 -0.24
CA CYS A 137 2.78 -0.23 -1.48
C CYS A 137 3.50 1.09 -1.19
N CYS A 138 3.13 1.82 -0.14
CA CYS A 138 3.87 3.01 0.30
C CYS A 138 5.32 2.65 0.65
N PHE A 139 5.57 1.56 1.39
CA PHE A 139 6.94 1.14 1.71
C PHE A 139 7.75 0.72 0.48
N ASP A 140 7.18 -0.07 -0.43
CA ASP A 140 7.82 -0.41 -1.70
C ASP A 140 8.12 0.85 -2.54
N LEU A 141 7.20 1.81 -2.57
CA LEU A 141 7.37 3.05 -3.29
C LEU A 141 8.46 3.95 -2.68
N PHE A 142 8.60 3.96 -1.36
CA PHE A 142 9.71 4.64 -0.69
C PHE A 142 11.06 4.04 -1.10
N ASP A 143 11.18 2.71 -1.13
CA ASP A 143 12.41 2.04 -1.55
C ASP A 143 12.73 2.27 -3.02
N ARG A 144 11.71 2.33 -3.89
CA ARG A 144 11.87 2.70 -5.31
C ARG A 144 12.33 4.15 -5.47
N ALA A 145 11.69 5.09 -4.77
CA ALA A 145 12.00 6.51 -4.85
C ALA A 145 13.39 6.85 -4.29
N THR A 146 13.91 6.05 -3.36
CA THR A 146 15.22 6.27 -2.72
C THR A 146 16.37 5.46 -3.32
N GLY A 147 16.08 4.60 -4.30
CA GLY A 147 17.08 3.73 -4.94
C GLY A 147 17.45 2.48 -4.13
N ARG A 148 16.83 2.25 -2.97
CA ARG A 148 17.14 1.12 -2.07
C ARG A 148 16.76 -0.24 -2.67
N TRP A 149 15.90 -0.26 -3.67
CA TRP A 149 15.52 -1.46 -4.41
C TRP A 149 16.71 -2.20 -5.04
N HIS A 150 17.83 -1.50 -5.28
CA HIS A 150 19.09 -2.07 -5.76
C HIS A 150 19.55 -3.31 -4.98
N TRP A 151 19.43 -3.27 -3.64
CA TRP A 151 19.89 -4.36 -2.77
C TRP A 151 19.00 -5.61 -2.80
N ARG A 152 17.86 -5.54 -3.49
CA ARG A 152 16.97 -6.70 -3.67
C ARG A 152 17.36 -7.57 -4.86
N LEU A 153 18.18 -7.06 -5.78
CA LEU A 153 18.65 -7.84 -6.93
C LEU A 153 19.77 -8.81 -6.51
N PRO A 154 19.82 -10.04 -7.05
CA PRO A 154 20.96 -10.94 -6.93
C PRO A 154 22.27 -10.26 -7.36
N LYS A 155 23.40 -10.65 -6.75
CA LYS A 155 24.74 -10.08 -7.08
C LYS A 155 25.00 -10.08 -8.58
N ASP A 156 24.65 -11.16 -9.27
CA ASP A 156 24.88 -11.37 -10.70
C ASP A 156 24.17 -10.30 -11.54
N GLU A 157 22.89 -10.04 -11.28
CA GLU A 157 22.12 -8.97 -11.93
C GLU A 157 22.68 -7.57 -11.60
N ARG A 158 23.25 -7.39 -10.41
CA ARG A 158 23.92 -6.12 -10.06
C ARG A 158 25.21 -5.91 -10.83
N ILE A 159 25.95 -6.98 -11.14
CA ILE A 159 27.16 -6.93 -11.97
C ILE A 159 26.78 -6.69 -13.44
N GLU A 160 25.73 -7.34 -13.95
CA GLU A 160 25.21 -7.12 -15.31
C GLU A 160 24.75 -5.67 -15.53
N LEU A 161 24.08 -5.09 -14.53
CA LEU A 161 23.70 -3.67 -14.52
C LEU A 161 24.89 -2.75 -14.22
N GLY A 162 26.07 -3.32 -13.96
CA GLY A 162 27.35 -2.65 -13.69
C GLY A 162 27.33 -1.77 -12.44
N MET A 163 26.62 -2.23 -11.42
CA MET A 163 26.44 -1.58 -10.12
C MET A 163 27.42 -2.11 -9.06
N GLU A 164 27.90 -3.34 -9.23
CA GLU A 164 29.03 -3.93 -8.50
C GLU A 164 30.07 -4.47 -9.50
N GLN A 165 31.35 -4.43 -9.15
CA GLN A 165 32.39 -5.11 -9.93
C GLN A 165 32.38 -6.60 -9.57
N PRO A 166 32.63 -7.50 -10.53
CA PRO A 166 32.86 -8.91 -10.19
C PRO A 166 34.03 -8.98 -9.20
N GLU A 167 33.88 -9.79 -8.15
CA GLU A 167 35.03 -10.14 -7.30
C GLU A 167 36.11 -10.69 -8.23
N SER A 168 37.26 -10.03 -8.30
CA SER A 168 38.42 -10.60 -8.98
C SER A 168 38.71 -11.92 -8.28
N GLU A 169 38.63 -13.03 -9.01
CA GLU A 169 39.13 -14.32 -8.52
C GLU A 169 40.57 -14.10 -8.06
N GLU A 170 40.77 -13.96 -6.75
CA GLU A 170 42.09 -13.94 -6.14
C GLU A 170 42.68 -15.32 -6.40
N ALA A 171 43.65 -15.34 -7.32
CA ALA A 171 44.48 -16.49 -7.69
C ALA A 171 45.46 -16.88 -6.59
#